data_AF-A0AAW7CR07-F1
#
_entry.id   AF-A0AAW7CR07-F1
#
_cell.length_a   1.000
_cell.length_b   1.000
_cell.length_c   1.000
_cell.angle_alpha   90.00
_cell.angle_beta   90.00
_cell.angle_gamma   90.00
#
_symmetry.space_group_name_H-M   'P 1'
#
loop_
_entity.id
_entity.type
_entity.pdbx_description
1 polymer ?
#
loop_
_entity_poly.entity_id
_entity_poly.type
_entity_poly.pdbx_seq_one_letter_code
_entity_poly.pdbx_strand_id
1 'polypeptide(L)'
;MILIGYAILVTLTLLFIFKHKNKFILNEKSLHKQWLFWLAIIAPLVSGIYFGAGIWSEFSLRLDFKGFSNFFEISKFPFGILALSPILGAFVVSAHRSYQTDIQIKTAKKQLGEAQEKNKVDIYLSKKKSIYEQLGYIYDIEQKKIKQLLTIYSKAYINSNEYNDTLNKNFTTKLNDKIKTLIISLNDFLNLDKKYIFYNKKETYPTQYLSFLLNVEMKVDSLSNNYSDIKNYLTFDINKSLISYFRDLVKSDDEHKYSSILYSMLLTEIVRKTYDIINVTTEVFTALYPNKNLNTYITYLSNLYNIKYNIEERIRQEQSFFLKNDNGDKVATENQNNHE
;
A
#
# COMPACT_ATOMS: atom_id res chain seq x y z
N MET A 1 -0.60 80.32 23.00
CA MET A 1 -1.92 79.65 23.02
C MET A 1 -2.00 78.45 22.07
N ILE A 2 -1.45 78.54 20.85
CA ILE A 2 -1.45 77.45 19.84
C ILE A 2 -0.92 76.10 20.38
N LEU A 3 0.21 76.12 21.10
CA LEU A 3 0.82 74.90 21.69
C LEU A 3 -0.06 74.23 22.76
N ILE A 4 -0.73 75.02 23.60
CA ILE A 4 -1.62 74.51 24.66
C ILE A 4 -2.86 73.86 24.03
N GLY A 5 -3.45 74.51 23.02
CA GLY A 5 -4.57 73.94 22.26
C GLY A 5 -4.20 72.63 21.55
N TYR A 6 -3.00 72.57 20.96
CA TYR A 6 -2.50 71.34 20.34
C TYR A 6 -2.27 70.22 21.36
N ALA A 7 -1.68 70.54 22.52
CA ALA A 7 -1.46 69.58 23.59
C ALA A 7 -2.78 68.95 24.05
N ILE A 8 -3.83 69.75 24.25
CA ILE A 8 -5.17 69.26 24.61
C ILE A 8 -5.72 68.33 23.52
N LEU A 9 -5.59 68.71 22.24
CA LEU A 9 -6.05 67.90 21.11
C LEU A 9 -5.31 66.55 21.02
N VAL A 10 -3.99 66.55 21.23
CA VAL A 10 -3.19 65.32 21.30
C VAL A 10 -3.59 64.46 22.50
N THR A 11 -3.82 65.05 23.67
CA THR A 11 -4.25 64.29 24.86
C THR A 11 -5.62 63.66 24.64
N LEU A 12 -6.59 64.39 24.07
CA LEU A 12 -7.92 63.86 23.77
C LEU A 12 -7.88 62.73 22.72
N THR A 13 -7.07 62.89 21.66
CA THR A 13 -6.91 61.84 20.64
C THR A 13 -6.24 60.60 21.20
N LEU A 14 -5.21 60.74 22.04
CA LEU A 14 -4.61 59.63 22.75
C LEU A 14 -5.62 58.92 23.66
N LEU A 15 -6.37 59.66 24.49
CA LEU A 15 -7.43 59.09 25.34
C LEU A 15 -8.47 58.32 24.53
N PHE A 16 -8.86 58.84 23.36
CA PHE A 16 -9.77 58.16 22.45
C PHE A 16 -9.19 56.85 21.91
N ILE A 17 -7.92 56.85 21.47
CA ILE A 17 -7.21 55.64 21.02
C ILE A 17 -7.12 54.62 22.16
N PHE A 18 -6.77 55.06 23.37
CA PHE A 18 -6.71 54.20 24.56
C PHE A 18 -8.05 53.59 24.92
N LYS A 19 -9.16 54.32 24.76
CA LYS A 19 -10.52 53.81 24.98
C LYS A 19 -10.98 52.84 23.88
N HIS A 20 -10.46 52.98 22.66
CA HIS A 20 -10.87 52.20 21.49
C HIS A 20 -9.76 51.34 20.87
N LYS A 21 -8.80 50.85 21.68
CA LYS A 21 -7.59 50.13 21.23
C LYS A 21 -7.87 49.05 20.17
N ASN A 22 -8.92 48.24 20.35
CA ASN A 22 -9.25 47.15 19.44
C ASN A 22 -9.58 47.60 18.02
N LYS A 23 -10.01 48.86 17.82
CA LYS A 23 -10.27 49.42 16.48
C LYS A 23 -9.00 49.85 15.74
N PHE A 24 -7.90 50.04 16.48
CA PHE A 24 -6.60 50.48 15.95
C PHE A 24 -5.60 49.32 15.79
N ILE A 25 -6.03 48.07 16.01
CA ILE A 25 -5.23 46.87 15.75
C ILE A 25 -5.46 46.44 14.29
N LEU A 26 -4.38 46.08 13.59
CA LEU A 26 -4.45 45.54 12.23
C LEU A 26 -5.21 44.21 12.22
N ASN A 27 -6.05 44.02 11.22
CA ASN A 27 -6.84 42.79 11.05
C ASN A 27 -6.90 42.38 9.57
N GLU A 28 -7.61 41.28 9.30
CA GLU A 28 -7.76 40.71 7.96
C GLU A 28 -8.56 41.57 6.98
N LYS A 29 -9.37 42.51 7.48
CA LYS A 29 -10.19 43.37 6.64
C LYS A 29 -9.31 44.27 5.78
N SER A 30 -9.87 44.73 4.67
CA SER A 30 -9.22 45.67 3.76
C SER A 30 -8.70 46.91 4.49
N LEU A 31 -7.50 47.36 4.13
CA LEU A 31 -6.78 48.45 4.79
C LEU A 31 -7.60 49.74 4.92
N HIS A 32 -8.37 50.11 3.88
CA HIS A 32 -9.20 51.32 3.88
C HIS A 32 -10.31 51.31 4.95
N LYS A 33 -10.64 50.14 5.51
CA LYS A 33 -11.61 50.00 6.61
C LYS A 33 -10.96 50.12 7.99
N GLN A 34 -9.63 50.20 8.07
CA GLN A 34 -8.88 50.21 9.32
C GLN A 34 -8.65 51.63 9.81
N TRP A 35 -9.04 51.91 11.05
CA TRP A 35 -8.90 53.23 11.65
C TRP A 35 -7.45 53.66 11.84
N LEU A 36 -6.53 52.71 12.01
CA LEU A 36 -5.09 52.99 12.11
C LEU A 36 -4.54 53.62 10.82
N PHE A 37 -5.02 53.20 9.65
CA PHE A 37 -4.61 53.76 8.36
C PHE A 37 -5.06 55.22 8.22
N TRP A 38 -6.33 55.49 8.52
CA TRP A 38 -6.85 56.86 8.49
C TRP A 38 -6.19 57.75 9.53
N LEU A 39 -5.91 57.24 10.73
CA LEU A 39 -5.19 57.98 11.76
C LEU A 39 -3.78 58.38 11.29
N ALA A 40 -3.05 57.46 10.65
CA ALA A 40 -1.70 57.71 10.13
C ALA A 40 -1.66 58.81 9.05
N ILE A 41 -2.73 58.95 8.26
CA ILE A 41 -2.85 59.97 7.20
C ILE A 41 -3.40 61.28 7.73
N ILE A 42 -4.47 61.22 8.53
CA ILE A 42 -5.22 62.39 9.01
C ILE A 42 -4.46 63.11 10.11
N ALA A 43 -3.76 62.40 11.01
CA ALA A 43 -3.08 63.07 12.13
C ALA A 43 -2.01 64.07 11.65
N PRO A 44 -1.07 63.72 10.76
CA PRO A 44 -0.12 64.72 10.24
C PRO A 44 -0.80 65.79 9.38
N LEU A 45 -1.88 65.45 8.67
CA LEU A 45 -2.63 66.40 7.86
C LEU A 45 -3.25 67.50 8.74
N VAL A 46 -3.98 67.10 9.78
CA VAL A 46 -4.61 68.03 10.73
C VAL A 46 -3.56 68.81 11.52
N SER A 47 -2.49 68.14 11.98
CA SER A 47 -1.40 68.82 12.70
C SER A 47 -0.67 69.85 11.85
N GLY A 48 -0.36 69.51 10.59
CA GLY A 48 0.30 70.43 9.67
C GLY A 48 -0.55 71.65 9.35
N ILE A 49 -1.85 71.48 9.11
CA ILE A 49 -2.79 72.60 8.91
C ILE A 49 -2.96 73.44 10.18
N TYR A 50 -3.06 72.80 11.35
CA TYR A 50 -3.21 73.50 12.64
C TYR A 50 -2.01 74.43 12.92
N PHE A 51 -0.78 73.91 12.75
CA PHE A 51 0.42 74.73 12.90
C PHE A 51 0.59 75.75 11.78
N GLY A 52 0.22 75.39 10.55
CA GLY A 52 0.19 76.31 9.40
C GLY A 52 -0.70 77.50 9.67
N ALA A 53 -1.98 77.29 10.02
CA ALA A 53 -2.94 78.35 10.31
C ALA A 53 -2.47 79.27 11.44
N GLY A 54 -1.84 78.71 12.47
CA GLY A 54 -1.23 79.49 13.54
C GLY A 54 -0.13 80.42 13.04
N ILE A 55 0.85 79.88 12.30
CA ILE A 55 1.98 80.65 11.76
C ILE A 55 1.49 81.68 10.73
N TRP A 56 0.59 81.30 9.82
CA TRP A 56 0.10 82.16 8.75
C TRP A 56 -0.73 83.34 9.26
N SER A 57 -1.38 83.21 10.42
CA SER A 57 -2.21 84.28 10.98
C SER A 57 -1.43 85.57 11.32
N GLU A 58 -0.11 85.46 11.48
CA GLU A 58 0.77 86.59 11.79
C GLU A 58 1.27 87.32 10.53
N PHE A 59 0.98 86.81 9.32
CA PHE A 59 1.49 87.33 8.06
C PHE A 59 0.35 87.70 7.09
N SER A 60 0.52 88.79 6.34
CA SER A 60 -0.40 89.16 5.27
C SER A 60 -0.08 88.40 3.97
N LEU A 61 -1.13 87.94 3.28
CA LEU A 61 -0.98 87.23 2.02
C LEU A 61 -0.44 88.17 0.93
N ARG A 62 0.73 87.84 0.38
CA ARG A 62 1.35 88.56 -0.74
C ARG A 62 1.58 87.59 -1.90
N LEU A 63 1.04 87.92 -3.07
CA LEU A 63 1.11 87.09 -4.28
C LEU A 63 2.21 87.55 -5.26
N ASP A 64 3.31 88.07 -4.71
CA ASP A 64 4.53 88.40 -5.46
C ASP A 64 5.63 87.36 -5.18
N PHE A 65 6.70 87.34 -5.98
CA PHE A 65 7.82 86.39 -5.82
C PHE A 65 8.39 86.39 -4.39
N LYS A 66 8.50 87.58 -3.78
CA LYS A 66 8.98 87.75 -2.40
C LYS A 66 7.99 87.17 -1.37
N GLY A 67 6.69 87.34 -1.59
CA GLY A 67 5.63 86.75 -0.78
C GLY A 67 5.62 85.22 -0.84
N PHE A 68 5.78 84.63 -2.04
CA PHE A 68 5.94 83.18 -2.18
C PHE A 68 7.19 82.65 -1.47
N SER A 69 8.34 83.31 -1.63
CA SER A 69 9.57 82.89 -0.96
C SER A 69 9.44 82.94 0.57
N ASN A 70 8.82 84.00 1.11
CA ASN A 70 8.56 84.12 2.54
C ASN A 70 7.56 83.07 3.03
N PHE A 71 6.49 82.79 2.27
CA PHE A 71 5.50 81.76 2.60
C PHE A 71 6.13 80.37 2.69
N PHE A 72 7.00 80.01 1.75
CA PHE A 72 7.75 78.75 1.81
C PHE A 72 8.66 78.69 3.02
N GLU A 73 9.35 79.79 3.35
CA GLU A 73 10.27 79.85 4.48
C GLU A 73 9.56 79.64 5.82
N ILE A 74 8.44 80.34 6.06
CA ILE A 74 7.65 80.19 7.29
C ILE A 74 6.88 78.86 7.35
N SER A 75 6.57 78.26 6.19
CA SER A 75 5.80 77.01 6.11
C SER A 75 6.65 75.74 6.13
N LYS A 76 7.98 75.84 6.25
CA LYS A 76 8.88 74.67 6.32
C LYS A 76 8.44 73.65 7.37
N PHE A 77 8.07 74.11 8.56
CA PHE A 77 7.63 73.24 9.66
C PHE A 77 6.25 72.60 9.40
N PRO A 78 5.18 73.36 9.08
CA PRO A 78 3.90 72.80 8.65
C PRO A 78 4.02 71.79 7.49
N PHE A 79 4.80 72.12 6.46
CA PHE A 79 5.03 71.23 5.33
C PHE A 79 5.79 69.96 5.71
N GLY A 80 6.77 70.06 6.62
CA GLY A 80 7.45 68.90 7.17
C GLY A 80 6.49 67.94 7.88
N ILE A 81 5.54 68.46 8.66
CA ILE A 81 4.50 67.64 9.30
C ILE A 81 3.57 67.03 8.25
N LEU A 82 3.09 67.82 7.28
CA LEU A 82 2.21 67.30 6.21
C LEU A 82 2.89 66.18 5.40
N ALA A 83 4.20 66.29 5.16
CA ALA A 83 4.97 65.26 4.47
C ALA A 83 5.02 63.91 5.21
N LEU A 84 4.77 63.87 6.53
CA LEU A 84 4.68 62.62 7.29
C LEU A 84 3.42 61.81 6.95
N SER A 85 2.36 62.43 6.42
CA SER A 85 1.11 61.74 6.06
C SER A 85 1.32 60.59 5.06
N PRO A 86 1.93 60.80 3.87
CA PRO A 86 2.21 59.70 2.94
C PRO A 86 3.22 58.69 3.51
N ILE A 87 4.20 59.13 4.31
CA ILE A 87 5.21 58.25 4.91
C ILE A 87 4.56 57.28 5.91
N LEU A 88 3.79 57.79 6.87
CA LEU A 88 3.11 56.96 7.86
C LEU A 88 2.04 56.08 7.21
N GLY A 89 1.33 56.59 6.21
CA GLY A 89 0.41 55.79 5.39
C GLY A 89 1.10 54.58 4.75
N ALA A 90 2.28 54.78 4.15
CA ALA A 90 3.06 53.70 3.55
C ALA A 90 3.55 52.67 4.60
N PHE A 91 3.94 53.12 5.80
CA PHE A 91 4.30 52.20 6.89
C PHE A 91 3.12 51.31 7.31
N VAL A 92 1.92 51.87 7.48
CA VAL A 92 0.73 51.08 7.85
C VAL A 92 0.35 50.10 6.72
N VAL A 93 0.47 50.52 5.46
CA VAL A 93 0.28 49.61 4.30
C VAL A 93 1.25 48.43 4.37
N SER A 94 2.53 48.69 4.61
CA SER A 94 3.55 47.64 4.71
C SER A 94 3.30 46.68 5.88
N ALA A 95 2.97 47.23 7.06
CA ALA A 95 2.62 46.44 8.24
C ALA A 95 1.38 45.57 8.01
N HIS A 96 0.36 46.11 7.33
CA HIS A 96 -0.85 45.36 6.97
C HIS A 96 -0.56 44.22 5.99
N ARG A 97 0.24 44.47 4.95
CA ARG A 97 0.70 43.40 4.02
C ARG A 97 1.44 42.30 4.78
N SER A 98 2.36 42.66 5.67
CA SER A 98 3.09 41.68 6.48
C SER A 98 2.16 40.83 7.35
N TYR A 99 1.18 41.45 8.00
CA TYR A 99 0.16 40.75 8.80
C TYR A 99 -0.69 39.79 7.95
N GLN A 100 -1.15 40.24 6.78
CA GLN A 100 -1.90 39.38 5.86
C GLN A 100 -1.07 38.18 5.38
N THR A 101 0.20 38.41 5.03
CA THR A 101 1.11 37.34 4.61
C THR A 101 1.32 36.32 5.74
N ASP A 102 1.49 36.76 6.99
CA ASP A 102 1.63 35.84 8.14
C ASP A 102 0.39 34.95 8.32
N ILE A 103 -0.81 35.51 8.21
CA ILE A 103 -2.06 34.74 8.25
C ILE A 103 -2.15 33.75 7.09
N GLN A 104 -1.82 34.18 5.87
CA GLN A 104 -1.81 33.29 4.71
C GLN A 104 -0.84 32.12 4.90
N ILE A 105 0.37 32.38 5.40
CA ILE A 105 1.36 31.34 5.70
C ILE A 105 0.84 30.39 6.77
N LYS A 106 0.25 30.89 7.86
CA LYS A 106 -0.30 30.06 8.94
C LYS A 106 -1.45 29.18 8.44
N THR A 107 -2.39 29.74 7.68
CA THR A 107 -3.50 29.00 7.09
C THR A 107 -2.99 27.95 6.10
N ALA A 108 -2.06 28.31 5.22
CA ALA A 108 -1.46 27.37 4.26
C ALA A 108 -0.72 26.23 4.98
N LYS A 109 0.04 26.52 6.04
CA LYS A 109 0.70 25.49 6.87
C LYS A 109 -0.31 24.54 7.50
N LYS A 110 -1.42 25.07 8.04
CA LYS A 110 -2.49 24.26 8.61
C LYS A 110 -3.13 23.34 7.56
N GLN A 111 -3.50 23.90 6.41
CA GLN A 111 -4.08 23.14 5.30
C GLN A 111 -3.13 22.06 4.77
N LEU A 112 -1.83 22.37 4.68
CA LEU A 112 -0.81 21.41 4.28
C LEU A 112 -0.71 20.26 5.28
N GLY A 113 -0.73 20.55 6.59
CA GLY A 113 -0.74 19.52 7.63
C GLY A 113 -1.98 18.61 7.54
N GLU A 114 -3.18 19.19 7.42
CA GLU A 114 -4.43 18.42 7.27
C GLU A 114 -4.43 17.59 5.98
N ALA A 115 -3.94 18.14 4.87
CA ALA A 115 -3.83 17.42 3.60
C ALA A 115 -2.81 16.28 3.66
N GLN A 116 -1.68 16.46 4.35
CA GLN A 116 -0.69 15.40 4.56
C GLN A 116 -1.25 14.24 5.37
N GLU A 117 -1.97 14.53 6.47
CA GLU A 117 -2.60 13.49 7.27
C GLU A 117 -3.67 12.74 6.47
N LYS A 118 -4.54 13.46 5.75
CA LYS A 118 -5.53 12.83 4.87
C LYS A 118 -4.87 11.95 3.80
N ASN A 119 -3.81 12.43 3.15
CA ASN A 119 -3.11 11.68 2.11
C ASN A 119 -2.48 10.38 2.67
N LYS A 120 -1.93 10.41 3.88
CA LYS A 120 -1.43 9.19 4.56
C LYS A 120 -2.54 8.15 4.72
N VAL A 121 -3.71 8.56 5.20
CA VAL A 121 -4.88 7.68 5.38
C VAL A 121 -5.37 7.14 4.02
N ASP A 122 -5.51 8.01 3.03
CA ASP A 122 -5.99 7.63 1.69
C ASP A 122 -5.05 6.62 1.01
N ILE A 123 -3.73 6.83 1.10
CA ILE A 123 -2.72 5.88 0.59
C ILE A 123 -2.83 4.54 1.32
N TYR A 124 -2.92 4.56 2.65
CA TYR A 124 -3.03 3.36 3.47
C TYR A 124 -4.26 2.53 3.09
N LEU A 125 -5.43 3.16 3.04
CA LEU A 125 -6.68 2.50 2.68
C LEU A 125 -6.67 2.01 1.23
N SER A 126 -6.13 2.79 0.30
CA SER A 126 -6.01 2.39 -1.11
C SER A 126 -5.12 1.16 -1.28
N LYS A 127 -3.98 1.11 -0.60
CA LYS A 127 -3.08 -0.06 -0.62
C LYS A 127 -3.80 -1.30 -0.07
N LYS A 128 -4.44 -1.17 1.09
CA LYS A 128 -5.16 -2.29 1.73
C LYS A 128 -6.32 -2.79 0.87
N LYS A 129 -7.09 -1.87 0.28
CA LYS A 129 -8.17 -2.18 -0.66
C LYS A 129 -7.65 -2.92 -1.89
N SER A 130 -6.58 -2.42 -2.51
CA SER A 130 -5.95 -3.06 -3.68
C SER A 130 -5.51 -4.50 -3.38
N ILE A 131 -4.93 -4.75 -2.19
CA ILE A 131 -4.55 -6.11 -1.75
C ILE A 131 -5.79 -7.01 -1.63
N TYR A 132 -6.87 -6.53 -1.00
CA TYR A 132 -8.11 -7.32 -0.89
C TYR A 132 -8.74 -7.62 -2.24
N GLU A 133 -8.76 -6.67 -3.16
CA GLU A 133 -9.26 -6.89 -4.51
C GLU A 133 -8.44 -7.96 -5.23
N GLN A 134 -7.10 -7.84 -5.22
CA GLN A 134 -6.21 -8.83 -5.84
C GLN A 134 -6.40 -10.23 -5.26
N LEU A 135 -6.42 -10.36 -3.93
CA LEU A 135 -6.67 -11.63 -3.25
C LEU A 135 -8.06 -12.22 -3.60
N GLY A 136 -9.06 -11.36 -3.84
CA GLY A 136 -10.42 -11.78 -4.18
C GLY A 136 -10.56 -12.38 -5.59
N TYR A 137 -9.57 -12.14 -6.46
CA TYR A 137 -9.48 -12.70 -7.80
C TYR A 137 -8.66 -13.98 -7.89
N ILE A 138 -8.06 -14.45 -6.78
CA ILE A 138 -7.27 -15.68 -6.75
C ILE A 138 -8.20 -16.88 -6.58
N TYR A 139 -8.04 -17.86 -7.45
CA TYR A 139 -8.74 -19.14 -7.41
C TYR A 139 -7.75 -20.29 -7.40
N ASP A 140 -8.13 -21.38 -6.75
CA ASP A 140 -7.42 -22.63 -6.95
C ASP A 140 -7.82 -23.33 -8.27
N ILE A 141 -7.14 -24.42 -8.58
CA ILE A 141 -7.43 -25.22 -9.77
C ILE A 141 -8.87 -25.79 -9.81
N GLU A 142 -9.57 -25.78 -8.66
CA GLU A 142 -10.96 -26.22 -8.51
C GLU A 142 -11.94 -25.04 -8.44
N GLN A 143 -11.50 -23.83 -8.84
CA GLN A 143 -12.29 -22.60 -8.87
C GLN A 143 -12.80 -22.13 -7.49
N LYS A 144 -12.10 -22.51 -6.41
CA LYS A 144 -12.41 -22.06 -5.06
C LYS A 144 -11.62 -20.81 -4.69
N LYS A 145 -12.31 -19.86 -4.07
CA LYS A 145 -11.75 -18.60 -3.58
C LYS A 145 -11.15 -18.73 -2.19
N ILE A 146 -10.31 -17.76 -1.85
CA ILE A 146 -9.89 -17.45 -0.49
C ILE A 146 -11.14 -17.10 0.35
N LYS A 147 -11.42 -17.88 1.40
CA LYS A 147 -12.60 -17.69 2.25
C LYS A 147 -12.51 -16.44 3.12
N GLN A 148 -11.32 -16.15 3.66
CA GLN A 148 -11.11 -15.14 4.69
C GLN A 148 -9.95 -14.19 4.34
N LEU A 149 -10.24 -13.24 3.46
CA LEU A 149 -9.31 -12.20 3.02
C LEU A 149 -8.67 -11.42 4.17
N LEU A 150 -9.44 -11.10 5.21
CA LEU A 150 -8.93 -10.41 6.39
C LEU A 150 -7.92 -11.26 7.16
N THR A 151 -8.20 -12.56 7.33
CA THR A 151 -7.35 -13.49 8.08
C THR A 151 -6.01 -13.69 7.39
N ILE A 152 -5.99 -13.84 6.06
CA ILE A 152 -4.72 -13.97 5.33
C ILE A 152 -3.91 -12.66 5.38
N TYR A 153 -4.58 -11.51 5.29
CA TYR A 153 -3.94 -10.21 5.44
C TYR A 153 -3.31 -10.03 6.83
N SER A 154 -4.06 -10.32 7.89
CA SER A 154 -3.58 -10.19 9.28
C SER A 154 -2.49 -11.20 9.64
N LYS A 155 -2.43 -12.34 8.94
CA LYS A 155 -1.28 -13.24 9.04
C LYS A 155 -0.04 -12.60 8.40
N ALA A 156 -0.18 -12.01 7.22
CA ALA A 156 0.92 -11.46 6.42
C ALA A 156 1.47 -10.12 6.93
N TYR A 157 0.67 -9.36 7.68
CA TYR A 157 0.95 -8.01 8.14
C TYR A 157 0.71 -7.83 9.64
N ILE A 158 1.60 -7.07 10.31
CA ILE A 158 1.46 -6.63 11.70
C ILE A 158 1.11 -5.14 11.70
N ASN A 159 -0.01 -4.81 12.33
CA ASN A 159 -0.40 -3.43 12.56
C ASN A 159 0.57 -2.82 13.58
N SER A 160 1.46 -1.94 13.10
CA SER A 160 2.54 -1.38 13.92
C SER A 160 2.17 -0.01 14.48
N ASN A 161 1.52 0.84 13.69
CA ASN A 161 1.12 2.21 13.99
C ASN A 161 -0.18 2.56 13.25
N GLU A 162 -0.83 3.66 13.63
CA GLU A 162 -1.94 4.27 12.87
C GLU A 162 -1.50 4.48 11.41
N TYR A 163 -2.06 3.70 10.48
CA TYR A 163 -1.84 3.79 9.02
C TYR A 163 -0.51 3.25 8.48
N ASN A 164 0.19 2.37 9.21
CA ASN A 164 1.33 1.64 8.66
C ASN A 164 1.39 0.16 9.10
N ASP A 165 1.23 -0.72 8.11
CA ASP A 165 1.33 -2.16 8.28
C ASP A 165 2.73 -2.66 7.89
N THR A 166 3.37 -3.37 8.82
CA THR A 166 4.69 -3.96 8.63
C THR A 166 4.58 -5.44 8.25
N LEU A 167 5.56 -5.97 7.51
CA LEU A 167 5.51 -7.35 7.07
C LEU A 167 5.72 -8.32 8.25
N ASN A 168 4.83 -9.30 8.37
CA ASN A 168 5.00 -10.36 9.34
C ASN A 168 5.93 -11.45 8.79
N LYS A 169 7.21 -11.43 9.19
CA LYS A 169 8.18 -12.47 8.78
C LYS A 169 7.75 -13.88 9.20
N ASN A 170 7.00 -14.01 10.30
CA ASN A 170 6.52 -15.32 10.77
C ASN A 170 5.55 -15.97 9.77
N PHE A 171 4.85 -15.19 8.95
CA PHE A 171 3.98 -15.72 7.90
C PHE A 171 4.79 -16.49 6.86
N THR A 172 5.81 -15.85 6.30
CA THR A 172 6.65 -16.44 5.26
C THR A 172 7.46 -17.62 5.78
N THR A 173 7.96 -17.55 7.03
CA THR A 173 8.68 -18.66 7.67
C THR A 173 7.79 -19.89 7.82
N LYS A 174 6.59 -19.73 8.41
CA LYS A 174 5.66 -20.86 8.60
C LYS A 174 5.19 -21.46 7.27
N LEU A 175 4.96 -20.62 6.26
CA LEU A 175 4.60 -21.10 4.93
C LEU A 175 5.74 -21.92 4.30
N ASN A 176 6.99 -21.44 4.42
CA ASN A 176 8.17 -22.20 4.00
C ASN A 176 8.29 -23.55 4.70
N ASP A 177 8.09 -23.58 6.01
CA ASP A 177 8.18 -24.83 6.78
C ASP A 177 7.16 -25.85 6.29
N LYS A 178 5.92 -25.42 6.00
CA LYS A 178 4.88 -26.30 5.44
C LYS A 178 5.25 -26.81 4.04
N ILE A 179 5.77 -25.95 3.17
CA ILE A 179 6.24 -26.34 1.82
C ILE A 179 7.41 -27.33 1.93
N LYS A 180 8.34 -27.10 2.86
CA LYS A 180 9.45 -28.02 3.14
C LYS A 180 8.95 -29.40 3.56
N THR A 181 7.96 -29.46 4.46
CA THR A 181 7.36 -30.74 4.89
C THR A 181 6.70 -31.45 3.71
N LEU A 182 5.96 -30.73 2.85
CA LEU A 182 5.39 -31.30 1.62
C LEU A 182 6.48 -31.89 0.71
N ILE A 183 7.59 -31.17 0.51
CA ILE A 183 8.73 -31.63 -0.29
C ILE A 183 9.30 -32.94 0.26
N ILE A 184 9.46 -33.06 1.57
CA ILE A 184 9.96 -34.28 2.21
C ILE A 184 9.00 -35.44 1.90
N SER A 185 7.70 -35.26 2.11
CA SER A 185 6.70 -36.31 1.83
C SER A 185 6.60 -36.67 0.35
N LEU A 186 6.80 -35.71 -0.57
CA LEU A 186 6.88 -35.97 -2.00
C LEU A 186 8.09 -36.85 -2.34
N ASN A 187 9.26 -36.53 -1.80
CA ASN A 187 10.45 -37.35 -2.01
C ASN A 187 10.28 -38.76 -1.40
N ASP A 188 9.70 -38.85 -0.21
CA ASP A 188 9.41 -40.13 0.44
C ASP A 188 8.45 -40.99 -0.40
N PHE A 189 7.43 -40.37 -1.01
CA PHE A 189 6.54 -41.02 -1.96
C PHE A 189 7.29 -41.47 -3.22
N LEU A 190 8.12 -40.60 -3.79
CA LEU A 190 8.89 -40.90 -5.00
C LEU A 190 9.98 -41.95 -4.81
N ASN A 191 10.38 -42.22 -3.58
CA ASN A 191 11.29 -43.30 -3.20
C ASN A 191 10.57 -44.65 -2.98
N LEU A 192 9.27 -44.75 -3.28
CA LEU A 192 8.60 -46.05 -3.35
C LEU A 192 9.33 -46.95 -4.35
N ASP A 193 9.68 -48.15 -3.89
CA ASP A 193 10.48 -49.09 -4.68
C ASP A 193 9.68 -49.56 -5.89
N LYS A 194 10.17 -49.20 -7.09
CA LYS A 194 9.59 -49.57 -8.40
C LYS A 194 9.38 -51.07 -8.51
N LYS A 195 10.21 -51.87 -7.83
CA LYS A 195 10.12 -53.32 -7.85
C LYS A 195 8.72 -53.81 -7.47
N TYR A 196 8.03 -53.14 -6.54
CA TYR A 196 6.67 -53.49 -6.11
C TYR A 196 5.56 -53.00 -7.06
N ILE A 197 5.81 -51.97 -7.86
CA ILE A 197 4.82 -51.34 -8.76
C ILE A 197 4.59 -52.20 -10.03
N PHE A 198 5.61 -52.94 -10.47
CA PHE A 198 5.60 -53.72 -11.72
C PHE A 198 5.55 -55.25 -11.54
N TYR A 199 5.23 -55.75 -10.34
CA TYR A 199 5.13 -57.20 -10.14
C TYR A 199 3.90 -57.79 -10.84
N ASN A 200 4.16 -58.67 -11.79
CA ASN A 200 3.13 -59.46 -12.47
C ASN A 200 2.68 -60.61 -11.55
N LYS A 201 1.36 -60.83 -11.44
CA LYS A 201 0.66 -61.67 -10.43
C LYS A 201 1.17 -63.12 -10.28
N LYS A 202 1.96 -63.64 -11.23
CA LYS A 202 2.29 -65.08 -11.28
C LYS A 202 3.16 -65.59 -10.13
N GLU A 203 3.82 -64.73 -9.33
CA GLU A 203 4.80 -65.20 -8.33
C GLU A 203 4.67 -64.63 -6.91
N THR A 204 3.67 -63.79 -6.60
CA THR A 204 3.65 -63.03 -5.32
C THR A 204 2.54 -63.47 -4.35
N TYR A 205 2.90 -63.63 -3.08
CA TYR A 205 1.99 -63.93 -1.97
C TYR A 205 1.05 -62.74 -1.68
N PRO A 206 -0.26 -62.94 -1.46
CA PRO A 206 -1.25 -61.87 -1.20
C PRO A 206 -0.87 -60.87 -0.11
N THR A 207 -0.10 -61.30 0.90
CA THR A 207 0.35 -60.48 2.03
C THR A 207 1.38 -59.40 1.64
N GLN A 208 2.22 -59.64 0.63
CA GLN A 208 3.24 -58.68 0.18
C GLN A 208 2.63 -57.54 -0.65
N TYR A 209 1.59 -57.84 -1.42
CA TYR A 209 0.85 -56.82 -2.18
C TYR A 209 0.03 -55.92 -1.24
N LEU A 210 -0.64 -56.52 -0.25
CA LEU A 210 -1.39 -55.75 0.74
C LEU A 210 -0.49 -54.81 1.57
N SER A 211 0.68 -55.28 2.00
CA SER A 211 1.63 -54.43 2.74
C SER A 211 2.16 -53.28 1.88
N PHE A 212 2.38 -53.51 0.58
CA PHE A 212 2.71 -52.45 -0.36
C PHE A 212 1.57 -51.42 -0.49
N LEU A 213 0.33 -51.86 -0.71
CA LEU A 213 -0.82 -50.97 -0.81
C LEU A 213 -1.00 -50.11 0.45
N LEU A 214 -0.88 -50.71 1.63
CA LEU A 214 -0.92 -49.98 2.90
C LEU A 214 0.20 -48.93 3.01
N ASN A 215 1.41 -49.24 2.55
CA ASN A 215 2.51 -48.28 2.51
C ASN A 215 2.22 -47.11 1.56
N VAL A 216 1.70 -47.39 0.36
CA VAL A 216 1.27 -46.34 -0.58
C VAL A 216 0.17 -45.49 0.05
N GLU A 217 -0.84 -46.10 0.67
CA GLU A 217 -1.94 -45.40 1.32
C GLU A 217 -1.45 -44.44 2.40
N MET A 218 -0.55 -44.89 3.29
CA MET A 218 0.03 -44.04 4.34
C MET A 218 0.78 -42.83 3.77
N LYS A 219 1.55 -43.02 2.69
CA LYS A 219 2.29 -41.92 2.06
C LYS A 219 1.35 -40.96 1.34
N VAL A 220 0.31 -41.47 0.68
CA VAL A 220 -0.74 -40.65 0.05
C VAL A 220 -1.50 -39.83 1.09
N ASP A 221 -1.82 -40.41 2.25
CA ASP A 221 -2.48 -39.70 3.33
C ASP A 221 -1.61 -38.57 3.88
N SER A 222 -0.33 -38.84 4.11
CA SER A 222 0.66 -37.81 4.49
C SER A 222 0.74 -36.65 3.49
N LEU A 223 0.82 -36.97 2.19
CA LEU A 223 0.77 -35.96 1.13
C LEU A 223 -0.53 -35.16 1.17
N SER A 224 -1.67 -35.84 1.28
CA SER A 224 -2.99 -35.22 1.36
C SER A 224 -3.09 -34.23 2.52
N ASN A 225 -2.56 -34.59 3.68
CA ASN A 225 -2.53 -33.74 4.87
C ASN A 225 -1.64 -32.51 4.66
N ASN A 226 -0.46 -32.67 4.04
CA ASN A 226 0.43 -31.54 3.75
C ASN A 226 -0.15 -30.56 2.73
N TYR A 227 -0.79 -31.05 1.66
CA TYR A 227 -1.52 -30.20 0.71
C TYR A 227 -2.61 -29.39 1.41
N SER A 228 -3.40 -30.07 2.24
CA SER A 228 -4.49 -29.50 3.02
C SER A 228 -3.98 -28.43 4.00
N ASP A 229 -2.88 -28.70 4.69
CA ASP A 229 -2.29 -27.78 5.66
C ASP A 229 -1.82 -26.46 5.02
N ILE A 230 -1.20 -26.53 3.84
CA ILE A 230 -0.82 -25.32 3.08
C ILE A 230 -2.07 -24.56 2.62
N LYS A 231 -3.06 -25.24 2.03
CA LYS A 231 -4.31 -24.62 1.58
C LYS A 231 -5.05 -23.93 2.73
N ASN A 232 -5.19 -24.60 3.87
CA ASN A 232 -5.76 -24.02 5.09
C ASN A 232 -4.97 -22.81 5.58
N TYR A 233 -3.64 -22.90 5.54
CA TYR A 233 -2.79 -21.78 5.94
C TYR A 233 -3.03 -20.54 5.07
N LEU A 234 -3.23 -20.75 3.77
CA LEU A 234 -3.61 -19.75 2.77
C LEU A 234 -5.13 -19.49 2.70
N THR A 235 -5.92 -20.06 3.62
CA THR A 235 -7.37 -19.86 3.78
C THR A 235 -8.24 -20.24 2.57
N PHE A 236 -7.80 -21.24 1.80
CA PHE A 236 -8.60 -21.92 0.79
C PHE A 236 -9.46 -23.02 1.41
N ASP A 237 -10.55 -23.37 0.73
CA ASP A 237 -11.31 -24.56 1.08
C ASP A 237 -10.59 -25.82 0.63
N ILE A 238 -10.59 -26.85 1.46
CA ILE A 238 -10.08 -28.16 1.05
C ILE A 238 -11.21 -28.94 0.40
N ASN A 239 -10.93 -29.61 -0.71
CA ASN A 239 -11.85 -30.55 -1.33
C ASN A 239 -11.32 -31.98 -1.25
N LYS A 240 -11.99 -32.89 -1.97
CA LYS A 240 -11.63 -34.29 -2.20
C LYS A 240 -10.12 -34.52 -2.05
N SER A 241 -9.81 -35.18 -0.95
CA SER A 241 -8.45 -35.43 -0.48
C SER A 241 -7.74 -36.39 -1.44
N LEU A 242 -6.43 -36.27 -1.58
CA LEU A 242 -5.64 -37.18 -2.44
C LEU A 242 -5.87 -38.64 -2.03
N ILE A 243 -6.07 -38.89 -0.74
CA ILE A 243 -6.38 -40.21 -0.19
C ILE A 243 -7.74 -40.75 -0.67
N SER A 244 -8.76 -39.90 -0.81
CA SER A 244 -10.05 -40.35 -1.36
C SER A 244 -9.94 -40.70 -2.85
N TYR A 245 -9.14 -39.94 -3.62
CA TYR A 245 -8.84 -40.28 -5.01
C TYR A 245 -8.11 -41.62 -5.12
N PHE A 246 -7.10 -41.85 -4.29
CA PHE A 246 -6.39 -43.13 -4.25
C PHE A 246 -7.29 -44.31 -3.91
N ARG A 247 -8.18 -44.17 -2.91
CA ARG A 247 -9.13 -45.23 -2.53
C ARG A 247 -10.12 -45.54 -3.65
N ASP A 248 -10.59 -44.53 -4.38
CA ASP A 248 -11.48 -44.72 -5.52
C ASP A 248 -10.77 -45.42 -6.68
N LEU A 249 -9.52 -45.03 -6.95
CA LEU A 249 -8.65 -45.70 -7.91
C LEU A 249 -8.49 -47.19 -7.55
N VAL A 250 -8.10 -47.51 -6.32
CA VAL A 250 -7.91 -48.91 -5.88
C VAL A 250 -9.19 -49.73 -6.00
N LYS A 251 -10.37 -49.14 -5.70
CA LYS A 251 -11.66 -49.82 -5.86
C LYS A 251 -12.04 -50.10 -7.31
N SER A 252 -11.56 -49.29 -8.25
CA SER A 252 -11.87 -49.44 -9.68
C SER A 252 -11.01 -50.47 -10.41
N ASP A 253 -9.95 -50.99 -9.77
CA ASP A 253 -9.07 -52.02 -10.33
C ASP A 253 -9.62 -53.42 -10.06
N ASP A 254 -10.70 -53.80 -10.76
CA ASP A 254 -11.42 -55.07 -10.59
C ASP A 254 -10.59 -56.33 -10.93
N GLU A 255 -9.41 -56.21 -11.56
CA GLU A 255 -8.59 -57.36 -11.99
C GLU A 255 -7.10 -57.33 -11.61
N HIS A 256 -6.61 -56.34 -10.86
CA HIS A 256 -5.19 -56.20 -10.47
C HIS A 256 -4.18 -56.22 -11.64
N LYS A 257 -4.65 -55.91 -12.85
CA LYS A 257 -3.87 -56.02 -14.09
C LYS A 257 -3.16 -54.71 -14.45
N TYR A 258 -3.45 -53.63 -13.72
CA TYR A 258 -3.15 -52.25 -14.11
C TYR A 258 -2.44 -51.44 -13.01
N SER A 259 -1.66 -52.08 -12.13
CA SER A 259 -0.95 -51.42 -11.02
C SER A 259 -0.09 -50.23 -11.46
N SER A 260 0.51 -50.30 -12.64
CA SER A 260 1.29 -49.22 -13.23
C SER A 260 0.44 -48.07 -13.77
N ILE A 261 -0.71 -48.37 -14.38
CA ILE A 261 -1.65 -47.34 -14.83
C ILE A 261 -2.21 -46.60 -13.62
N LEU A 262 -2.59 -47.33 -12.57
CA LEU A 262 -3.05 -46.78 -11.29
C LEU A 262 -2.00 -45.83 -10.69
N TYR A 263 -0.74 -46.25 -10.68
CA TYR A 263 0.37 -45.45 -10.20
C TYR A 263 0.57 -44.19 -11.05
N SER A 264 0.50 -44.30 -12.38
CA SER A 264 0.62 -43.15 -13.29
C SER A 264 -0.53 -42.14 -13.11
N MET A 265 -1.76 -42.61 -12.86
CA MET A 265 -2.92 -41.77 -12.56
C MET A 265 -2.73 -41.04 -11.23
N LEU A 266 -2.24 -41.74 -10.20
CA LEU A 266 -1.90 -41.15 -8.91
C LEU A 266 -0.79 -40.08 -9.03
N LEU A 267 0.28 -40.36 -9.78
CA LEU A 267 1.34 -39.38 -10.05
C LEU A 267 0.80 -38.14 -10.76
N THR A 268 -0.11 -38.32 -11.72
CA THR A 268 -0.76 -37.21 -12.44
C THR A 268 -1.55 -36.32 -11.48
N GLU A 269 -2.32 -36.91 -10.56
CA GLU A 269 -3.05 -36.14 -9.55
C GLU A 269 -2.11 -35.43 -8.56
N ILE A 270 -1.00 -36.06 -8.18
CA ILE A 270 0.05 -35.43 -7.36
C ILE A 270 0.65 -34.22 -8.08
N VAL A 271 0.96 -34.33 -9.37
CA VAL A 271 1.44 -33.19 -10.18
C VAL A 271 0.41 -32.07 -10.19
N ARG A 272 -0.87 -32.41 -10.43
CA ARG A 272 -1.98 -31.45 -10.45
C ARG A 272 -2.09 -30.68 -9.14
N LYS A 273 -2.09 -31.38 -8.00
CA LYS A 273 -2.16 -30.75 -6.66
C LYS A 273 -0.89 -29.96 -6.32
N THR A 274 0.30 -30.42 -6.74
CA THR A 274 1.55 -29.68 -6.57
C THR A 274 1.55 -28.37 -7.36
N TYR A 275 1.11 -28.42 -8.60
CA TYR A 275 0.96 -27.23 -9.44
C TYR A 275 -0.02 -26.22 -8.84
N ASP A 276 -1.15 -26.69 -8.32
CA ASP A 276 -2.12 -25.85 -7.63
C ASP A 276 -1.51 -25.14 -6.41
N ILE A 277 -0.76 -25.85 -5.55
CA ILE A 277 -0.03 -25.22 -4.42
C ILE A 277 0.94 -24.15 -4.90
N ILE A 278 1.73 -24.45 -5.93
CA ILE A 278 2.70 -23.53 -6.50
C ILE A 278 2.02 -22.24 -6.95
N ASN A 279 0.94 -22.37 -7.73
CA ASN A 279 0.20 -21.24 -8.27
C ASN A 279 -0.43 -20.40 -7.17
N VAL A 280 -1.23 -20.99 -6.28
CA VAL A 280 -1.91 -20.22 -5.24
C VAL A 280 -0.92 -19.56 -4.29
N THR A 281 0.21 -20.22 -3.99
CA THR A 281 1.27 -19.61 -3.16
C THR A 281 1.88 -18.40 -3.86
N THR A 282 2.18 -18.53 -5.15
CA THR A 282 2.77 -17.46 -5.96
C THR A 282 1.84 -16.26 -6.09
N GLU A 283 0.57 -16.51 -6.41
CA GLU A 283 -0.44 -15.45 -6.58
C GLU A 283 -0.73 -14.75 -5.26
N VAL A 284 -0.93 -15.52 -4.18
CA VAL A 284 -1.16 -14.94 -2.84
C VAL A 284 0.02 -14.10 -2.41
N PHE A 285 1.25 -14.61 -2.58
CA PHE A 285 2.44 -13.85 -2.21
C PHE A 285 2.58 -12.58 -3.04
N THR A 286 2.31 -12.64 -4.34
CA THR A 286 2.40 -11.48 -5.24
C THR A 286 1.38 -10.41 -4.86
N ALA A 287 0.15 -10.82 -4.52
CA ALA A 287 -0.89 -9.91 -4.04
C ALA A 287 -0.54 -9.28 -2.68
N LEU A 288 0.01 -10.08 -1.76
CA LEU A 288 0.39 -9.61 -0.43
C LEU A 288 1.65 -8.74 -0.46
N TYR A 289 2.64 -9.05 -1.29
CA TYR A 289 3.94 -8.41 -1.27
C TYR A 289 4.32 -7.89 -2.68
N PRO A 290 3.55 -6.92 -3.22
CA PRO A 290 3.83 -6.38 -4.54
C PRO A 290 5.26 -5.81 -4.56
N ASN A 291 6.03 -6.16 -5.58
CA ASN A 291 7.43 -5.79 -5.79
C ASN A 291 8.46 -6.47 -4.87
N LYS A 292 8.10 -7.53 -4.14
CA LYS A 292 9.07 -8.38 -3.42
C LYS A 292 9.41 -9.63 -4.23
N ASN A 293 10.68 -10.04 -4.17
CA ASN A 293 11.13 -11.26 -4.82
C ASN A 293 10.64 -12.49 -4.03
N LEU A 294 9.73 -13.25 -4.64
CA LEU A 294 9.16 -14.48 -4.09
C LEU A 294 10.22 -15.45 -3.57
N ASN A 295 11.30 -15.67 -4.33
CA ASN A 295 12.33 -16.66 -4.00
C ASN A 295 13.14 -16.27 -2.75
N THR A 296 13.16 -14.98 -2.39
CA THR A 296 13.81 -14.52 -1.15
C THR A 296 12.99 -14.86 0.09
N TYR A 297 11.66 -14.88 -0.02
CA TYR A 297 10.76 -15.07 1.12
C TYR A 297 10.18 -16.47 1.19
N ILE A 298 9.96 -17.13 0.05
CA ILE A 298 9.46 -18.50 -0.06
C ILE A 298 10.54 -19.37 -0.71
N THR A 299 11.63 -19.63 0.02
CA THR A 299 12.86 -20.25 -0.51
C THR A 299 12.66 -21.67 -1.05
N TYR A 300 11.72 -22.43 -0.48
CA TYR A 300 11.46 -23.82 -0.89
C TYR A 300 10.55 -23.95 -2.12
N LEU A 301 9.99 -22.86 -2.65
CA LEU A 301 9.07 -22.93 -3.79
C LEU A 301 9.77 -23.42 -5.06
N SER A 302 11.01 -23.01 -5.31
CA SER A 302 11.83 -23.46 -6.44
C SER A 302 12.11 -24.97 -6.38
N ASN A 303 12.36 -25.51 -5.18
CA ASN A 303 12.49 -26.95 -4.96
C ASN A 303 11.19 -27.69 -5.31
N LEU A 304 10.03 -27.11 -4.99
CA LEU A 304 8.73 -27.70 -5.32
C LEU A 304 8.49 -27.72 -6.84
N TYR A 305 8.87 -26.66 -7.57
CA TYR A 305 8.89 -26.64 -9.04
C TYR A 305 9.75 -27.77 -9.62
N ASN A 306 10.96 -27.96 -9.10
CA ASN A 306 11.87 -29.00 -9.57
C ASN A 306 11.30 -30.41 -9.32
N ILE A 307 10.68 -30.64 -8.15
CA ILE A 307 10.04 -31.92 -7.85
C ILE A 307 8.87 -32.18 -8.79
N LYS A 308 8.00 -31.20 -9.02
CA LYS A 308 6.91 -31.31 -10.01
C LYS A 308 7.46 -31.76 -11.37
N TYR A 309 8.49 -31.07 -11.87
CA TYR A 309 9.13 -31.40 -13.15
C TYR A 309 9.67 -32.84 -13.18
N ASN A 310 10.35 -33.27 -12.10
CA ASN A 310 10.85 -34.64 -11.98
C ASN A 310 9.73 -35.69 -12.02
N ILE A 311 8.56 -35.39 -11.45
CA ILE A 311 7.41 -36.29 -11.51
C ILE A 311 6.87 -36.34 -12.95
N GLU A 312 6.74 -35.20 -13.63
CA GLU A 312 6.30 -35.13 -15.03
C GLU A 312 7.22 -35.90 -15.99
N GLU A 313 8.53 -35.85 -15.77
CA GLU A 313 9.49 -36.68 -16.51
C GLU A 313 9.31 -38.18 -16.24
N ARG A 314 9.07 -38.58 -14.98
CA ARG A 314 8.80 -39.99 -14.64
C ARG A 314 7.53 -40.52 -15.32
N ILE A 315 6.45 -39.74 -15.31
CA ILE A 315 5.19 -40.09 -16.00
C ILE A 315 5.45 -40.33 -17.49
N ARG A 316 6.21 -39.44 -18.15
CA ARG A 316 6.56 -39.58 -19.58
C ARG A 316 7.37 -40.85 -19.85
N GLN A 317 8.34 -41.16 -19.01
CA GLN A 317 9.13 -42.38 -19.12
C GLN A 317 8.26 -43.64 -18.99
N GLU A 318 7.37 -43.67 -18.01
CA GLU A 318 6.46 -44.81 -17.79
C GLU A 318 5.51 -45.00 -18.98
N GLN A 319 4.87 -43.94 -19.47
CA GLN A 319 4.01 -44.01 -20.65
C GLN A 319 4.75 -44.50 -21.90
N SER A 320 6.00 -44.06 -22.11
CA SER A 320 6.81 -44.50 -23.25
C SER A 320 7.19 -45.99 -23.19
N PHE A 321 7.35 -46.54 -21.97
CA PHE A 321 7.61 -47.96 -21.76
C PHE A 321 6.39 -48.82 -22.13
N PHE A 322 5.19 -48.38 -21.77
CA PHE A 322 3.95 -49.07 -22.15
C PHE A 322 3.73 -49.11 -23.66
N LEU A 323 3.92 -47.97 -24.34
CA LEU A 323 3.76 -47.86 -25.79
C LEU A 323 4.75 -48.75 -26.57
N LYS A 324 5.95 -48.99 -26.01
CA LYS A 324 6.94 -49.89 -26.64
C LYS A 324 6.59 -51.37 -26.46
N ASN A 325 6.09 -51.78 -25.30
CA ASN A 325 5.75 -53.18 -25.05
C ASN A 325 4.48 -53.63 -25.78
N ASP A 326 3.46 -52.75 -25.90
CA ASP A 326 2.24 -53.06 -26.67
C ASP A 326 2.51 -53.25 -28.18
N ASN A 327 3.52 -52.56 -28.72
CA ASN A 327 3.93 -52.73 -30.11
C ASN A 327 4.79 -54.00 -30.29
N GLY A 328 5.63 -54.35 -29.32
CA GLY A 328 6.47 -55.55 -29.36
C GLY A 328 5.67 -56.86 -29.42
N ASP A 329 4.59 -56.95 -28.64
CA ASP A 329 3.70 -58.12 -28.66
C ASP A 329 2.94 -58.26 -29.99
N LYS A 330 2.57 -57.15 -30.64
CA LYS A 330 1.95 -57.19 -31.99
C LYS A 330 2.89 -57.75 -33.05
N VAL A 331 4.16 -57.35 -33.06
CA VAL A 331 5.14 -57.87 -34.05
C VAL A 331 5.46 -59.35 -33.80
N ALA A 332 5.39 -59.82 -32.55
CA ALA A 332 5.58 -61.23 -32.22
C ALA A 332 4.40 -62.10 -32.71
N THR A 333 3.16 -61.62 -32.59
CA THR A 333 1.98 -62.32 -33.13
C THR A 333 1.92 -62.31 -34.66
N GLU A 334 2.39 -61.25 -35.33
CA GLU A 334 2.44 -61.22 -36.80
C GLU A 334 3.52 -62.16 -37.37
N ASN A 335 4.65 -62.36 -36.67
CA ASN A 335 5.69 -63.29 -37.11
C ASN A 335 5.36 -64.78 -36.88
N GLN A 336 4.41 -65.12 -36.01
CA GLN A 336 3.96 -66.50 -35.82
C GLN A 336 2.97 -66.96 -36.90
N ASN A 337 2.28 -66.05 -37.58
CA ASN A 337 1.33 -66.35 -38.66
C ASN A 337 1.96 -66.38 -40.07
N ASN A 338 3.28 -66.16 -40.20
CA ASN A 338 4.00 -66.21 -41.48
C ASN A 338 4.74 -67.55 -41.71
N HIS A 339 4.42 -68.57 -40.92
CA HIS A 339 4.89 -69.95 -41.10
C HIS A 339 3.69 -70.91 -41.27
N GLU A 340 2.87 -70.68 -42.28
CA GLU A 340 1.98 -71.70 -42.87
C GLU A 340 2.15 -71.73 -44.39
#